data_AF-K9L7N1-F1
#
_entry.id   AF-K9L7N1-F1
#
_cell.length_a   1.000
_cell.length_b   1.000
_cell.length_c   1.000
_cell.angle_alpha   90.00
_cell.angle_beta   90.00
_cell.angle_gamma   90.00
#
_symmetry.space_group_name_H-M   'P 1'
#
loop_
_entity.id
_entity.type
_entity.pdbx_description
1 polymer ?
#
loop_
_entity_poly.entity_id
_entity_poly.type
_entity_poly.pdbx_seq_one_letter_code
_entity_poly.pdbx_strand_id
1 'polypeptide(L)'
;ALFANDGAALILTPIVISMLLALRFSPAATLAFVMGAGFIADTASLPLVVSNLVNIVSADFFHIGFNRYAAVMVPVNFVSVAATLGMLLWFFRRDIPAAYDPAQLENPQTAIHDKATFYAGWAVLVILLIGCFALEPLGIPISA
;
A
#
# COMPACT_ATOMS: atom_id res chain seq x y z
N ALA A 1 18.75 2.43 2.85
CA ALA A 1 17.35 2.62 2.41
C ALA A 1 16.45 2.22 3.58
N LEU A 2 15.90 3.19 4.32
CA LEU A 2 14.84 2.90 5.29
C LEU A 2 13.60 2.49 4.47
N PHE A 3 13.03 1.34 4.76
CA PHE A 3 12.25 0.51 3.85
C PHE A 3 10.99 1.19 3.30
N ALA A 4 10.68 0.97 2.02
CA ALA A 4 9.53 1.62 1.35
C ALA A 4 8.18 1.22 1.96
N ASN A 5 8.03 -0.04 2.36
CA ASN A 5 6.84 -0.52 3.06
C ASN A 5 6.73 0.04 4.48
N ASP A 6 7.79 -0.07 5.28
CA ASP A 6 7.79 0.48 6.65
C ASP A 6 7.57 1.99 6.63
N GLY A 7 8.12 2.69 5.64
CA GLY A 7 7.85 4.11 5.39
C GLY A 7 6.37 4.38 5.08
N ALA A 8 5.74 3.57 4.24
CA ALA A 8 4.30 3.68 3.96
C ALA A 8 3.47 3.44 5.23
N ALA A 9 3.78 2.41 6.02
CA ALA A 9 3.11 2.13 7.27
C ALA A 9 3.28 3.27 8.30
N LEU A 10 4.49 3.83 8.42
CA LEU A 10 4.80 4.96 9.31
C LEU A 10 4.08 6.25 8.90
N ILE A 11 3.87 6.49 7.61
CA ILE A 11 3.12 7.65 7.10
C ILE A 11 1.61 7.43 7.25
N LEU A 12 1.10 6.24 6.91
CA LEU A 12 -0.33 5.94 6.94
C LEU A 12 -0.89 5.85 8.35
N THR A 13 -0.13 5.32 9.31
CA THR A 13 -0.59 5.14 10.70
C THR A 13 -1.12 6.44 11.34
N PRO A 14 -0.37 7.56 11.39
CA PRO A 14 -0.88 8.80 12.00
C PRO A 14 -2.07 9.39 11.24
N ILE A 15 -2.13 9.23 9.91
CA ILE A 15 -3.26 9.69 9.08
C ILE A 15 -4.52 8.89 9.40
N VAL A 16 -4.40 7.56 9.51
CA VAL A 16 -5.52 6.68 9.85
C VAL A 16 -6.01 6.97 11.27
N ILE A 17 -5.10 7.13 12.23
CA ILE A 17 -5.45 7.48 13.61
C ILE A 17 -6.18 8.83 13.67
N SER A 18 -5.69 9.87 12.98
CA SER A 18 -6.33 11.20 13.02
C SER A 18 -7.75 11.17 12.44
N MET A 19 -7.98 10.44 11.34
CA MET A 19 -9.32 10.23 10.78
C MET A 19 -10.25 9.51 11.77
N LEU A 20 -9.77 8.45 12.42
CA LEU A 20 -10.58 7.65 13.35
C LEU A 20 -10.91 8.41 14.65
N LEU A 21 -9.98 9.25 15.10
CA LEU A 21 -10.23 10.18 16.22
C LEU A 21 -11.28 11.23 15.84
N ALA A 22 -11.22 11.80 14.63
CA ALA A 22 -12.22 12.74 14.15
C ALA A 22 -13.63 12.09 14.07
N LEU A 23 -13.68 10.82 13.66
CA LEU A 23 -14.91 10.01 13.61
C LEU A 23 -15.36 9.46 14.98
N ARG A 24 -14.61 9.72 16.05
CA ARG A 24 -14.87 9.27 17.44
C ARG A 24 -14.98 7.74 17.57
N PHE A 25 -14.15 6.99 16.84
CA PHE A 25 -14.14 5.53 16.91
C PHE A 25 -13.57 5.03 18.25
N SER A 26 -13.98 3.83 18.66
CA SER A 26 -13.46 3.19 19.88
C SER A 26 -11.97 2.82 19.71
N PRO A 27 -11.18 2.71 20.79
CA PRO A 27 -9.78 2.28 20.70
C PRO A 27 -9.61 0.92 20.01
N ALA A 28 -10.56 0.00 20.21
CA ALA A 28 -10.57 -1.32 19.56
C ALA A 28 -10.77 -1.21 18.03
N ALA A 29 -11.71 -0.37 17.59
CA ALA A 29 -11.90 -0.09 16.17
C ALA A 29 -10.66 0.61 15.59
N THR A 30 -10.09 1.58 16.30
CA THR A 30 -8.88 2.28 15.86
C THR A 30 -7.72 1.31 15.63
N LEU A 31 -7.51 0.36 16.55
CA LEU A 31 -6.52 -0.69 16.41
C LEU A 31 -6.77 -1.55 15.16
N ALA A 32 -8.03 -1.94 14.91
CA ALA A 32 -8.42 -2.75 13.76
C ALA A 32 -8.05 -2.07 12.43
N PHE A 33 -8.37 -0.78 12.29
CA PHE A 33 -8.08 -0.01 11.08
C PHE A 33 -6.58 0.25 10.91
N VAL A 34 -5.85 0.53 11.99
CA VAL A 34 -4.39 0.73 11.93
C VAL A 34 -3.68 -0.58 11.54
N MET A 35 -4.07 -1.71 12.13
CA MET A 35 -3.56 -3.03 11.73
C MET A 35 -3.89 -3.34 10.28
N GLY A 36 -5.11 -3.05 9.83
CA GLY A 36 -5.52 -3.20 8.43
C GLY A 36 -4.66 -2.37 7.49
N ALA A 37 -4.45 -1.08 7.78
CA ALA A 37 -3.60 -0.22 6.97
C ALA A 37 -2.15 -0.74 6.90
N GLY A 38 -1.59 -1.17 8.03
CA GLY A 38 -0.24 -1.74 8.09
C GLY A 38 -0.09 -3.04 7.30
N PHE A 39 -1.01 -4.00 7.49
CA PHE A 39 -0.94 -5.27 6.77
C PHE A 39 -1.22 -5.13 5.28
N ILE A 40 -2.10 -4.22 4.87
CA ILE A 40 -2.33 -3.93 3.45
C ILE A 40 -1.11 -3.24 2.84
N ALA A 41 -0.47 -2.29 3.53
CA ALA A 41 0.76 -1.67 3.06
C ALA A 41 1.86 -2.74 2.79
N ASP A 42 2.01 -3.69 3.71
CA ASP A 42 2.96 -4.79 3.56
C ASP A 42 2.60 -5.71 2.39
N THR A 43 1.36 -6.17 2.33
CA THR A 43 0.92 -7.11 1.30
C THR A 43 0.95 -6.47 -0.10
N ALA A 44 0.55 -5.20 -0.23
CA ALA A 44 0.54 -4.47 -1.49
C ALA A 44 1.95 -4.25 -2.08
N SER A 45 3.01 -4.38 -1.26
CA SER A 45 4.40 -4.33 -1.72
C SER A 45 4.89 -5.64 -2.37
N LEU A 46 4.20 -6.77 -2.15
CA LEU A 46 4.62 -8.10 -2.62
C LEU A 46 4.75 -8.23 -4.14
N PRO A 47 3.87 -7.65 -5.00
CA PRO A 47 3.98 -7.81 -6.44
C PRO A 47 5.15 -7.08 -7.09
N LEU A 48 5.69 -6.06 -6.42
CA LEU A 48 6.70 -5.16 -6.96
C LEU A 48 8.06 -5.54 -6.39
N VAL A 49 8.95 -6.08 -7.24
CA VAL A 49 10.32 -6.48 -6.85
C VAL A 49 11.04 -5.34 -6.15
N VAL A 50 10.92 -4.12 -6.67
CA VAL A 50 11.61 -2.90 -6.17
C VAL A 50 10.98 -2.38 -4.86
N SER A 51 9.81 -2.89 -4.45
CA SER A 51 9.03 -2.33 -3.33
C SER A 51 9.45 -2.86 -1.95
N ASN A 52 10.21 -3.94 -1.87
CA ASN A 52 10.70 -4.48 -0.60
C ASN A 52 12.09 -5.10 -0.79
N LEU A 53 13.01 -4.88 0.15
CA LEU A 53 14.37 -5.43 0.10
C LEU A 53 14.37 -6.95 -0.06
N VAL A 54 13.47 -7.66 0.61
CA VAL A 54 13.39 -9.13 0.51
C VAL A 54 13.02 -9.55 -0.91
N ASN A 55 12.16 -8.78 -1.60
CA ASN A 55 11.77 -9.04 -2.97
C ASN A 55 12.94 -8.79 -3.92
N ILE A 56 13.68 -7.69 -3.73
CA ILE A 56 14.90 -7.37 -4.50
C ILE A 56 15.95 -8.47 -4.34
N VAL A 57 16.31 -8.83 -3.09
CA VAL A 57 17.32 -9.85 -2.80
C VAL A 57 16.91 -11.22 -3.33
N SER A 58 15.61 -11.57 -3.24
CA SER A 58 15.12 -12.84 -3.78
C SER A 58 15.17 -12.87 -5.31
N ALA A 59 14.73 -11.80 -5.97
CA ALA A 59 14.77 -11.71 -7.42
C ALA A 59 16.20 -11.75 -7.96
N ASP A 60 17.13 -11.06 -7.30
CA ASP A 60 18.54 -11.04 -7.66
C ASP A 60 19.21 -12.42 -7.43
N PHE A 61 18.99 -13.03 -6.26
CA PHE A 61 19.55 -14.34 -5.91
C PHE A 61 19.06 -15.46 -6.83
N PHE A 62 17.77 -15.46 -7.19
CA PHE A 62 17.18 -16.47 -8.08
C PHE A 62 17.23 -16.07 -9.57
N HIS A 63 17.82 -14.93 -9.92
CA HIS A 63 17.87 -14.36 -11.26
C HIS A 63 16.49 -14.32 -11.96
N ILE A 64 15.45 -13.98 -11.20
CA ILE A 64 14.07 -13.91 -11.69
C ILE A 64 13.80 -12.49 -12.21
N GLY A 65 13.44 -12.38 -13.47
CA GLY A 65 13.01 -11.11 -14.07
C GLY A 65 11.75 -10.53 -13.41
N PHE A 66 11.65 -9.20 -13.38
CA PHE A 66 10.55 -8.44 -12.77
C PHE A 66 9.16 -8.91 -13.25
N ASN A 67 8.98 -9.13 -14.55
CA ASN A 67 7.73 -9.57 -15.16
C ASN A 67 7.32 -10.96 -14.68
N ARG A 68 8.30 -11.88 -14.57
CA ARG A 68 8.03 -13.24 -14.10
C ARG A 68 7.69 -13.24 -12.61
N TYR A 69 8.41 -12.45 -11.82
CA TYR A 69 8.13 -12.29 -10.40
C TYR A 69 6.74 -11.70 -10.16
N ALA A 70 6.42 -10.58 -10.83
CA ALA A 70 5.14 -9.91 -10.71
C ALA A 70 3.98 -10.82 -11.13
N ALA A 71 4.11 -11.58 -12.23
CA ALA A 71 3.06 -12.50 -12.69
C ALA A 71 2.69 -13.59 -11.66
N VAL A 72 3.66 -14.03 -10.85
CA VAL A 72 3.43 -15.02 -9.78
C VAL A 72 2.95 -14.36 -8.50
N MET A 73 3.51 -13.21 -8.14
CA MET A 73 3.19 -12.52 -6.89
C MET A 73 1.87 -11.76 -6.92
N VAL A 74 1.37 -11.34 -8.09
CA VAL A 74 0.07 -10.66 -8.21
C VAL A 74 -1.09 -11.55 -7.70
N PRO A 75 -1.27 -12.81 -8.17
CA PRO A 75 -2.28 -13.71 -7.62
C PRO A 75 -2.11 -13.97 -6.12
N VAL A 76 -0.87 -14.18 -5.67
CA VAL A 76 -0.56 -14.40 -4.24
C VAL A 76 -0.97 -13.20 -3.41
N ASN A 77 -0.66 -11.98 -3.87
CA ASN A 77 -1.07 -10.74 -3.23
C ASN A 77 -2.59 -10.64 -3.10
N PHE A 78 -3.36 -10.96 -4.15
CA PHE A 78 -4.82 -10.94 -4.05
C PHE A 78 -5.35 -11.90 -2.97
N VAL A 79 -4.83 -13.12 -2.92
CA VAL A 79 -5.22 -14.10 -1.90
C VAL A 79 -4.82 -13.64 -0.49
N SER A 80 -3.59 -13.14 -0.33
CA SER A 80 -3.09 -12.63 0.95
C SER A 80 -3.90 -11.42 1.44
N VAL A 81 -4.20 -10.45 0.58
CA VAL A 81 -5.04 -9.28 0.93
C VAL A 81 -6.44 -9.75 1.34
N ALA A 82 -7.06 -10.64 0.57
CA ALA A 82 -8.39 -11.15 0.89
C ALA A 82 -8.41 -11.92 2.22
N ALA A 83 -7.41 -12.77 2.48
CA ALA A 83 -7.29 -13.52 3.72
C ALA A 83 -7.09 -12.60 4.93
N THR A 84 -6.20 -11.61 4.81
CA THR A 84 -5.93 -10.61 5.86
C THR A 84 -7.17 -9.78 6.17
N LEU A 85 -7.82 -9.23 5.14
CA LEU A 85 -9.07 -8.48 5.29
C LEU A 85 -10.17 -9.35 5.91
N GLY A 86 -10.32 -10.59 5.44
CA GLY A 86 -11.29 -11.53 5.97
C GLY A 86 -11.07 -11.83 7.46
N MET A 87 -9.81 -12.04 7.87
CA MET A 87 -9.44 -12.30 9.26
C MET A 87 -9.69 -11.07 10.15
N LEU A 88 -9.26 -9.88 9.73
CA LEU A 88 -9.50 -8.64 10.48
C LEU A 88 -10.99 -8.33 10.62
N LEU A 89 -11.75 -8.46 9.53
CA LEU A 89 -13.20 -8.28 9.56
C LEU A 89 -13.84 -9.30 10.48
N TRP A 90 -13.43 -10.57 10.45
CA TRP A 90 -14.00 -11.60 11.33
C TRP A 90 -13.67 -11.36 12.81
N PHE A 91 -12.44 -10.96 13.13
CA PHE A 91 -11.97 -10.71 14.50
C PHE A 91 -12.62 -9.45 15.08
N PHE A 92 -12.58 -8.33 14.36
CA PHE A 92 -13.09 -7.03 14.82
C PHE A 92 -14.53 -6.72 14.41
N ARG A 93 -15.28 -7.69 13.85
CA ARG A 93 -16.68 -7.50 13.38
C ARG A 93 -17.63 -6.85 14.38
N ARG A 94 -17.36 -7.01 15.68
CA ARG A 94 -18.21 -6.46 16.77
C ARG A 94 -17.81 -5.05 17.15
N ASP A 95 -16.56 -4.67 16.90
CA ASP A 95 -15.99 -3.39 17.33
C ASP A 95 -16.02 -2.35 16.20
N ILE A 96 -16.09 -2.78 14.94
CA ILE A 96 -16.17 -1.88 13.77
C ILE A 96 -17.60 -1.33 13.63
N PRO A 97 -17.80 0.00 13.65
CA PRO A 97 -19.11 0.62 13.43
C PRO A 97 -19.64 0.32 12.01
N ALA A 98 -20.93 -0.03 11.91
CA ALA A 98 -21.56 -0.32 10.61
C ALA A 98 -21.80 0.93 9.75
N ALA A 99 -21.87 2.11 10.38
CA ALA A 99 -22.05 3.39 9.71
C ALA A 99 -21.18 4.46 10.38
N TYR A 100 -20.66 5.38 9.56
CA TYR A 100 -19.94 6.57 9.98
C TYR A 100 -20.38 7.75 9.12
N ASP A 101 -20.29 8.97 9.66
CA ASP A 101 -20.65 10.18 8.93
C ASP A 101 -19.39 10.78 8.28
N PRO A 102 -19.22 10.69 6.95
CA PRO A 102 -18.06 11.23 6.26
C PRO A 102 -18.00 12.77 6.32
N ALA A 103 -19.09 13.46 6.66
CA ALA A 103 -19.07 14.92 6.85
C ALA A 103 -18.26 15.37 8.08
N GLN A 104 -17.90 14.44 8.97
CA GLN A 104 -17.00 14.71 10.10
C GLN A 104 -15.53 14.78 9.70
N LEU A 105 -15.18 14.30 8.49
CA LEU A 105 -13.85 14.40 7.92
C LEU A 105 -13.73 15.66 7.05
N GLU A 106 -12.52 16.20 6.99
CA GLU A 106 -12.23 17.34 6.11
C GLU A 106 -12.38 16.92 4.64
N ASN A 107 -12.86 17.83 3.79
CA ASN A 107 -13.06 17.51 2.38
C ASN A 107 -11.70 17.22 1.72
N PRO A 108 -11.46 16.04 1.12
CA PRO A 108 -10.15 15.66 0.59
C PRO A 108 -9.63 16.63 -0.50
N GLN A 109 -10.51 17.39 -1.14
CA GLN A 109 -10.11 18.41 -2.11
C GLN A 109 -9.38 19.60 -1.46
N THR A 110 -9.58 19.88 -0.17
CA THR A 110 -8.87 20.96 0.53
C THR A 110 -7.41 20.59 0.81
N ALA A 111 -7.08 19.29 0.84
CA ALA A 111 -5.70 18.82 0.99
C ALA A 111 -4.85 19.09 -0.27
N ILE A 112 -5.47 19.30 -1.43
CA ILE A 112 -4.77 19.57 -2.69
C ILE A 112 -4.54 21.09 -2.81
N HIS A 113 -3.36 21.53 -2.40
CA HIS A 113 -2.95 22.94 -2.54
C HIS A 113 -2.76 23.36 -4.00
N ASP A 114 -2.14 22.50 -4.82
CA ASP A 114 -1.87 22.76 -6.23
C ASP A 114 -2.25 21.57 -7.11
N LYS A 115 -3.24 21.78 -7.98
CA LYS A 115 -3.78 20.71 -8.84
C LYS A 115 -2.79 20.28 -9.92
N ALA A 116 -1.98 21.20 -10.45
CA ALA A 116 -1.03 20.89 -11.52
C ALA A 116 0.06 19.94 -11.01
N THR A 117 0.62 20.22 -9.84
CA THR A 117 1.60 19.38 -9.14
C THR A 117 1.02 18.03 -8.78
N PHE A 118 -0.24 17.97 -8.33
CA PHE A 118 -0.92 16.73 -8.04
C PHE A 118 -1.05 15.81 -9.28
N TYR A 119 -1.50 16.37 -10.41
CA TYR A 119 -1.61 15.60 -11.66
C TYR A 119 -0.23 15.25 -12.24
N ALA A 120 0.77 16.14 -12.13
CA ALA A 120 2.13 15.85 -12.53
C ALA A 120 2.73 14.69 -11.73
N GLY A 121 2.47 14.63 -10.41
CA GLY A 121 2.88 13.52 -9.55
C GLY A 121 2.28 12.19 -10.02
N TRP A 122 0.98 12.16 -10.31
CA TRP A 122 0.32 10.98 -10.88
C TRP A 122 0.92 10.56 -12.23
N ALA A 123 1.18 11.52 -13.13
CA ALA A 123 1.81 11.24 -14.41
C ALA A 123 3.20 10.61 -14.23
N VAL A 124 4.02 11.17 -13.34
CA VAL A 124 5.35 10.63 -13.01
C VAL A 124 5.25 9.21 -12.45
N LEU A 125 4.34 8.96 -11.51
CA LEU A 125 4.13 7.62 -10.95
C LEU A 125 3.76 6.58 -12.01
N VAL A 126 2.86 6.93 -12.94
CA VAL A 126 2.47 6.04 -14.04
C VAL A 126 3.64 5.80 -15.00
N ILE A 127 4.41 6.84 -15.34
CA ILE A 127 5.60 6.71 -16.20
C ILE A 127 6.63 5.80 -15.54
N LEU A 128 6.89 5.95 -14.25
CA LEU A 128 7.81 5.08 -13.49
C LEU A 128 7.34 3.63 -13.49
N LEU A 129 6.04 3.40 -13.26
CA LEU A 129 5.46 2.05 -13.29
C LEU A 129 5.64 1.41 -14.67
N ILE A 130 5.27 2.12 -15.75
CA ILE A 130 5.45 1.62 -17.13
C ILE A 130 6.92 1.35 -17.42
N GLY A 131 7.81 2.25 -16.97
CA GLY A 131 9.27 2.08 -17.07
C GLY A 131 9.72 0.76 -16.46
N CYS A 132 9.23 0.40 -15.27
CA CYS A 132 9.60 -0.87 -14.62
C CYS A 132 9.27 -2.10 -15.47
N PHE A 133 8.13 -2.11 -16.18
CA PHE A 133 7.76 -3.24 -17.07
C PHE A 133 8.48 -3.19 -18.43
N ALA A 134 8.75 -1.99 -18.95
CA ALA A 134 9.32 -1.80 -20.29
C ALA A 134 10.85 -1.91 -20.35
N LEU A 135 11.56 -1.55 -19.27
CA LEU A 135 13.03 -1.56 -19.21
C LEU A 135 13.62 -2.97 -19.06
N GLU A 136 12.87 -3.91 -18.50
CA GLU A 136 13.31 -5.30 -18.33
C GLU A 136 13.61 -6.03 -19.67
N PRO A 137 12.73 -6.03 -20.69
CA PRO A 137 13.05 -6.66 -21.98
C PRO A 137 14.19 -5.98 -22.75
N LEU A 138 14.60 -4.77 -22.34
CA LEU A 138 15.75 -4.04 -22.89
C LEU A 138 17.09 -4.40 -22.20
N GLY A 139 17.07 -5.29 -21.20
CA GLY A 139 18.28 -5.78 -20.52
C GLY A 139 18.90 -4.77 -19.54
N ILE A 140 18.17 -3.71 -19.19
CA ILE A 140 18.65 -2.70 -18.24
C ILE A 140 18.25 -3.16 -16.82
N PRO A 141 19.22 -3.41 -15.92
CA PRO A 141 18.91 -3.82 -14.56
C PRO A 141 18.20 -2.69 -13.81
N ILE A 142 17.00 -2.98 -13.31
CA ILE A 142 16.14 -2.04 -12.57
C ILE A 142 16.56 -1.97 -11.09
N SER A 143 17.43 -2.88 -10.66
CA SER A 143 18.01 -2.95 -9.32
C SER A 143 19.42 -3.53 -9.48
N ALA A 144 20.40 -2.89 -8.84
CA ALA A 144 21.82 -3.28 -8.81
C ALA A 144 22.24 -3.49 -7.36
#